data_AF-A0A4Q0VXA2-F1
#
_entry.id   AF-A0A4Q0VXA2-F1
#
_cell.length_a   1.000
_cell.length_b   1.000
_cell.length_c   1.000
_cell.angle_alpha   90.00
_cell.angle_beta   90.00
_cell.angle_gamma   90.00
#
_symmetry.space_group_name_H-M   'P 1'
#
loop_
_entity.id
_entity.type
_entity.pdbx_description
1 polymer ?
#
loop_
_entity_poly.entity_id
_entity_poly.type
_entity_poly.pdbx_seq_one_letter_code
_entity_poly.pdbx_strand_id
1 'polypeptide(L)'
;MEIVGKTPHFMVKNFDLGYSELVKFLRCFTNSVEDLLFPYFEVNLENEEKEWKDFIQDRAVCKSDFWSFQGATHKNIYWYRPKTEQELMKIIKNDGMNFITYITPNGNDIEKHEYLIYEVEHVTDDDSNKEYTAMFIDERNTGSFVERVLPKLRNNFSSLQID
;
A
#
# COMPACT_ATOMS: atom_id res chain seq x y z
N MET A 1 -12.23 6.36 -11.14
CA MET A 1 -10.78 6.27 -10.92
C MET A 1 -10.03 6.76 -12.15
N GLU A 2 -9.03 7.58 -11.95
CA GLU A 2 -8.17 8.15 -13.00
C GLU A 2 -6.72 8.12 -12.53
N ILE A 3 -5.80 7.61 -13.35
CA ILE A 3 -4.35 7.69 -13.06
C ILE A 3 -3.81 8.97 -13.66
N VAL A 4 -3.18 9.80 -12.81
CA VAL A 4 -2.45 11.00 -13.21
C VAL A 4 -1.02 10.96 -12.65
N GLY A 5 -0.15 11.79 -13.20
CA GLY A 5 1.23 11.94 -12.76
C GLY A 5 2.24 11.34 -13.74
N LYS A 6 3.50 11.27 -13.30
CA LYS A 6 4.60 10.78 -14.11
C LYS A 6 5.66 10.20 -13.19
N THR A 7 6.46 9.29 -13.72
CA THR A 7 7.61 8.74 -13.02
C THR A 7 8.41 9.82 -12.26
N PRO A 8 8.69 9.63 -10.95
CA PRO A 8 8.41 8.44 -10.15
C PRO A 8 7.11 8.49 -9.32
N HIS A 9 6.22 9.47 -9.55
CA HIS A 9 5.06 9.73 -8.71
C HIS A 9 3.76 9.63 -9.51
N PHE A 10 2.89 8.71 -9.09
CA PHE A 10 1.57 8.54 -9.67
C PHE A 10 0.50 8.69 -8.60
N MET A 11 -0.67 9.15 -9.03
CA MET A 11 -1.86 9.26 -8.18
C MET A 11 -3.05 8.65 -8.91
N VAL A 12 -3.81 7.83 -8.21
CA VAL A 12 -5.12 7.36 -8.66
C VAL A 12 -6.18 8.24 -8.01
N LYS A 13 -6.74 9.18 -8.76
CA LYS A 13 -7.83 10.06 -8.32
C LYS A 13 -9.15 9.31 -8.26
N ASN A 14 -10.05 9.77 -7.39
CA ASN A 14 -11.37 9.19 -7.19
C ASN A 14 -11.26 7.67 -6.94
N PHE A 15 -10.34 7.30 -6.04
CA PHE A 15 -10.08 5.93 -5.64
C PHE A 15 -11.20 5.47 -4.73
N ASP A 16 -12.09 4.65 -5.28
CA ASP A 16 -13.27 4.12 -4.60
C ASP A 16 -13.40 2.65 -5.02
N LEU A 17 -12.77 1.77 -4.25
CA LEU A 17 -12.78 0.33 -4.47
C LEU A 17 -13.28 -0.37 -3.22
N GLY A 18 -14.13 -1.38 -3.42
CA GLY A 18 -14.44 -2.31 -2.33
C GLY A 18 -13.21 -3.13 -1.93
N TYR A 19 -13.21 -3.71 -0.73
CA TYR A 19 -12.04 -4.43 -0.22
C TYR A 19 -11.52 -5.55 -1.15
N SER A 20 -12.41 -6.26 -1.85
CA SER A 20 -12.01 -7.30 -2.81
C SER A 20 -11.32 -6.73 -4.05
N GLU A 21 -11.75 -5.57 -4.50
CA GLU A 21 -11.15 -4.89 -5.64
C GLU A 21 -9.82 -4.26 -5.24
N LEU A 22 -9.70 -3.75 -4.02
CA LEU A 22 -8.44 -3.26 -3.46
C LEU A 22 -7.40 -4.38 -3.33
N VAL A 23 -7.79 -5.57 -2.86
CA VAL A 23 -6.90 -6.76 -2.90
C VAL A 23 -6.39 -7.00 -4.33
N LYS A 24 -7.30 -7.02 -5.31
CA LYS A 24 -6.94 -7.23 -6.72
C LYS A 24 -6.03 -6.11 -7.26
N PHE A 25 -6.27 -4.87 -6.85
CA PHE A 25 -5.47 -3.70 -7.21
C PHE A 25 -4.04 -3.84 -6.69
N LEU A 26 -3.87 -4.12 -5.39
CA LEU A 26 -2.56 -4.32 -4.77
C LEU A 26 -1.80 -5.50 -5.37
N ARG A 27 -2.50 -6.57 -5.78
CA ARG A 27 -1.90 -7.71 -6.48
C ARG A 27 -1.35 -7.37 -7.87
N CYS A 28 -1.72 -6.24 -8.46
CA CYS A 28 -1.09 -5.80 -9.70
C CYS A 28 0.39 -5.40 -9.49
N PHE A 29 0.77 -5.01 -8.27
CA PHE A 29 2.14 -4.60 -7.94
C PHE A 29 3.07 -5.76 -7.58
N THR A 30 2.52 -6.95 -7.27
CA THR A 30 3.32 -8.10 -6.85
C THR A 30 3.32 -9.21 -7.90
N ASN A 31 4.38 -10.00 -7.89
CA ASN A 31 4.51 -11.33 -8.49
C ASN A 31 5.02 -12.30 -7.40
N SER A 32 5.50 -13.49 -7.80
CA SER A 32 6.00 -14.50 -6.87
C SER A 32 7.30 -14.15 -6.15
N VAL A 33 7.96 -13.05 -6.54
CA VAL A 33 9.29 -12.65 -6.02
C VAL A 33 9.24 -11.36 -5.21
N GLU A 34 8.06 -10.76 -5.03
CA GLU A 34 7.87 -9.57 -4.21
C GLU A 34 6.93 -9.81 -3.03
N ASP A 35 7.26 -9.16 -1.92
CA ASP A 35 6.49 -9.11 -0.71
C ASP A 35 5.71 -7.81 -0.63
N LEU A 36 4.44 -7.94 -0.23
CA LEU A 36 3.59 -6.82 0.13
C LEU A 36 3.63 -6.68 1.65
N LEU A 37 4.33 -5.64 2.12
CA LEU A 37 4.63 -5.41 3.51
C LEU A 37 3.81 -4.26 4.08
N PHE A 38 3.30 -4.45 5.28
CA PHE A 38 2.61 -3.42 6.04
C PHE A 38 3.43 -3.09 7.29
N PRO A 39 3.60 -1.81 7.63
CA PRO A 39 4.16 -1.41 8.91
C PRO A 39 3.11 -1.57 10.02
N TYR A 40 3.51 -2.10 11.16
CA TYR A 40 2.72 -2.07 12.39
C TYR A 40 3.58 -1.60 13.55
N PHE A 41 3.15 -0.57 14.26
CA PHE A 41 3.94 0.01 15.35
C PHE A 41 3.79 -0.81 16.62
N GLU A 42 4.91 -1.23 17.22
CA GLU A 42 4.90 -2.10 18.41
C GLU A 42 4.08 -1.52 19.56
N VAL A 43 4.08 -0.20 19.73
CA VAL A 43 3.30 0.49 20.77
C VAL A 43 1.79 0.23 20.66
N ASN A 44 1.27 -0.02 19.45
CA ASN A 44 -0.14 -0.31 19.26
C ASN A 44 -0.50 -1.72 19.75
N LEU A 45 0.45 -2.67 19.75
CA LEU A 45 0.23 -4.06 20.21
C LEU A 45 -0.09 -4.18 21.70
N GLU A 46 0.08 -3.12 22.49
CA GLU A 46 -0.26 -3.10 23.91
C GLU A 46 -1.78 -3.06 24.14
N ASN A 47 -2.51 -2.42 23.22
CA ASN A 47 -3.96 -2.19 23.34
C ASN A 47 -4.78 -3.07 22.40
N GLU A 48 -4.12 -3.90 21.59
CA GLU A 48 -4.79 -4.75 20.61
C GLU A 48 -5.33 -6.06 21.17
N GLU A 49 -6.35 -6.56 20.50
CA GLU A 49 -6.88 -7.90 20.74
C GLU A 49 -5.81 -8.97 20.49
N LYS A 50 -5.79 -10.00 21.35
CA LYS A 50 -4.76 -11.07 21.31
C LYS A 50 -4.66 -11.72 19.92
N GLU A 51 -5.80 -11.95 19.27
CA GLU A 51 -5.82 -12.56 17.93
C GLU A 51 -5.08 -11.71 16.89
N TRP A 52 -5.27 -10.38 16.91
CA TRP A 52 -4.60 -9.49 15.98
C TRP A 52 -3.12 -9.36 16.28
N LYS A 53 -2.76 -9.27 17.57
CA LYS A 53 -1.37 -9.28 18.02
C LYS A 53 -0.62 -10.53 17.55
N ASP A 54 -1.18 -11.72 17.79
CA ASP A 54 -0.59 -12.98 17.35
C ASP A 54 -0.46 -13.01 15.82
N PHE A 55 -1.47 -12.51 15.10
CA PHE A 55 -1.43 -12.41 13.64
C PHE A 55 -0.27 -11.55 13.14
N ILE A 56 -0.09 -10.33 13.68
CA ILE A 56 1.01 -9.44 13.30
C ILE A 56 2.36 -10.11 13.59
N GLN A 57 2.54 -10.67 14.78
CA GLN A 57 3.81 -11.26 15.21
C GLN A 57 4.16 -12.51 14.41
N ASP A 58 3.20 -13.39 14.11
CA ASP A 58 3.40 -14.62 13.33
C ASP A 58 3.61 -14.37 11.82
N ARG A 59 3.26 -13.16 11.35
CA ARG A 59 3.41 -12.73 9.96
C ARG A 59 4.53 -11.73 9.76
N ALA A 60 5.18 -11.30 10.84
CA ALA A 60 6.33 -10.43 10.79
C ALA A 60 7.48 -11.10 10.03
N VAL A 61 8.01 -10.38 9.06
CA VAL A 61 9.17 -10.77 8.26
C VAL A 61 10.44 -10.16 8.84
N CYS A 62 10.36 -8.92 9.30
CA CYS A 62 11.43 -8.23 9.99
C CYS A 62 10.88 -7.17 10.95
N LYS A 63 11.79 -6.60 11.75
CA LYS A 63 11.52 -5.46 12.63
C LYS A 63 12.53 -4.36 12.32
N SER A 64 12.05 -3.13 12.18
CA SER A 64 12.92 -1.95 12.04
C SER A 64 12.91 -1.14 13.32
N ASP A 65 14.06 -0.59 13.68
CA ASP A 65 14.19 0.30 14.84
C ASP A 65 13.59 1.69 14.57
N PHE A 66 13.48 2.07 13.29
CA PHE A 66 13.03 3.39 12.86
C PHE A 66 12.22 3.30 11.57
N TRP A 67 11.20 4.16 11.47
CA TRP A 67 10.44 4.40 10.25
C TRP A 67 9.99 5.87 10.22
N SER A 68 9.92 6.46 9.03
CA SER A 68 9.44 7.82 8.84
C SER A 68 8.61 7.96 7.59
N PHE A 69 7.55 8.77 7.67
CA PHE A 69 6.68 9.08 6.54
C PHE A 69 6.05 10.45 6.77
N GLN A 70 6.09 11.32 5.75
CA GLN A 70 5.50 12.67 5.78
C GLN A 70 5.82 13.47 7.06
N GLY A 71 7.05 13.38 7.56
CA GLY A 71 7.50 14.09 8.76
C GLY A 71 7.12 13.42 10.10
N ALA A 72 6.32 12.37 10.09
CA ALA A 72 6.10 11.50 11.24
C ALA A 72 7.26 10.50 11.38
N THR A 73 7.60 10.14 12.62
CA THR A 73 8.62 9.13 12.93
C THR A 73 8.13 8.16 13.98
N HIS A 74 8.39 6.88 13.77
CA HIS A 74 8.08 5.81 14.71
C HIS A 74 9.31 4.96 14.99
N LYS A 75 9.29 4.26 16.12
CA LYS A 75 10.30 3.27 16.51
C LYS A 75 9.66 1.91 16.66
N ASN A 76 10.46 0.85 16.55
CA ASN A 76 10.03 -0.54 16.72
C ASN A 76 8.84 -0.91 15.83
N ILE A 77 9.08 -1.04 14.54
CA ILE A 77 8.05 -1.32 13.53
C ILE A 77 8.15 -2.78 13.12
N TYR A 78 7.07 -3.51 13.27
CA TYR A 78 6.91 -4.82 12.65
C TYR A 78 6.55 -4.64 11.18
N TRP A 79 7.29 -5.31 10.30
CA TRP A 79 6.93 -5.42 8.90
C TRP A 79 6.37 -6.80 8.66
N TYR A 80 5.08 -6.87 8.33
CA TYR A 80 4.38 -8.13 8.22
C TYR A 80 3.71 -8.27 6.85
N ARG A 81 3.55 -9.52 6.40
CA ARG A 81 2.97 -9.83 5.09
C ARG A 81 1.80 -10.81 5.18
N PRO A 82 0.76 -10.66 4.34
CA PRO A 82 -0.25 -11.67 4.21
C PRO A 82 0.28 -12.89 3.45
N LYS A 83 -0.03 -14.09 3.93
CA LYS A 83 0.27 -15.36 3.24
C LYS A 83 -0.82 -15.76 2.25
N THR A 84 -2.03 -15.21 2.39
CA THR A 84 -3.18 -15.50 1.52
C THR A 84 -3.94 -14.23 1.16
N GLU A 85 -4.84 -14.30 0.18
CA GLU A 85 -5.74 -13.18 -0.14
C GLU A 85 -6.70 -12.87 1.00
N GLN A 86 -7.14 -13.88 1.76
CA GLN A 86 -8.00 -13.68 2.93
C GLN A 86 -7.24 -12.93 4.04
N GLU A 87 -5.96 -13.20 4.23
CA GLU A 87 -5.13 -12.44 5.16
C GLU A 87 -4.95 -10.99 4.69
N LEU A 88 -4.68 -10.76 3.39
CA LEU A 88 -4.58 -9.40 2.85
C LEU A 88 -5.89 -8.61 3.03
N MET A 89 -7.01 -9.26 2.74
CA MET A 89 -8.36 -8.71 2.99
C MET A 89 -8.57 -8.39 4.48
N LYS A 90 -8.10 -9.24 5.39
CA LYS A 90 -8.19 -9.01 6.84
C LYS A 90 -7.39 -7.76 7.24
N ILE A 91 -6.18 -7.59 6.70
CA ILE A 91 -5.33 -6.41 6.95
C ILE A 91 -6.04 -5.14 6.52
N ILE A 92 -6.49 -5.07 5.26
CA ILE A 92 -7.18 -3.91 4.71
C ILE A 92 -8.41 -3.53 5.55
N LYS A 93 -9.19 -4.52 6.01
CA LYS A 93 -10.36 -4.26 6.85
C LYS A 93 -10.02 -3.74 8.23
N ASN A 94 -8.88 -4.15 8.78
CA ASN A 94 -8.44 -3.74 10.12
C ASN A 94 -7.85 -2.33 10.10
N ASP A 95 -6.99 -2.05 9.13
CA ASP A 95 -6.32 -0.74 9.00
C ASP A 95 -7.27 0.34 8.45
N GLY A 96 -8.38 -0.08 7.82
CA GLY A 96 -9.31 0.82 7.14
C GLY A 96 -8.75 1.37 5.83
N MET A 97 -9.43 2.36 5.26
CA MET A 97 -9.05 3.03 4.00
C MET A 97 -7.93 4.06 4.19
N ASN A 98 -7.05 3.88 5.19
CA ASN A 98 -5.93 4.76 5.50
C ASN A 98 -4.66 3.93 5.78
N PHE A 99 -4.35 3.01 4.88
CA PHE A 99 -3.19 2.13 5.02
C PHE A 99 -1.97 2.63 4.22
N ILE A 100 -0.79 2.18 4.65
CA ILE A 100 0.47 2.36 3.95
C ILE A 100 1.07 0.97 3.70
N THR A 101 1.52 0.71 2.49
CA THR A 101 2.17 -0.55 2.14
C THR A 101 3.40 -0.34 1.27
N TYR A 102 4.34 -1.26 1.43
CA TYR A 102 5.60 -1.28 0.71
C TYR A 102 5.68 -2.58 -0.08
N ILE A 103 6.08 -2.46 -1.35
CA ILE A 103 6.36 -3.62 -2.19
C ILE A 103 7.87 -3.79 -2.25
N THR A 104 8.39 -4.90 -1.73
CA THR A 104 9.84 -5.16 -1.69
C THR A 104 10.17 -6.49 -2.35
N PRO A 105 11.32 -6.67 -3.01
CA PRO A 105 11.71 -7.99 -3.48
C PRO A 105 11.96 -8.92 -2.27
N ASN A 106 11.52 -10.17 -2.35
CA ASN A 106 11.54 -11.13 -1.24
C ASN A 106 12.90 -11.19 -0.54
N GLY A 107 12.87 -11.13 0.80
CA GLY A 107 14.06 -11.22 1.63
C GLY A 107 15.02 -10.03 1.55
N ASN A 108 14.64 -8.94 0.87
CA ASN A 108 15.40 -7.69 0.91
C ASN A 108 15.02 -6.82 2.09
N ASP A 109 15.92 -5.88 2.35
CA ASP A 109 15.67 -4.76 3.26
C ASP A 109 14.44 -3.95 2.79
N ILE A 110 13.62 -3.50 3.73
CA ILE A 110 12.50 -2.60 3.47
C ILE A 110 12.95 -1.29 2.79
N GLU A 111 14.18 -0.86 3.09
CA GLU A 111 14.80 0.28 2.44
C GLU A 111 15.03 0.07 0.93
N LYS A 112 14.83 -1.13 0.39
CA LYS A 112 14.93 -1.45 -1.04
C LYS A 112 13.57 -1.67 -1.71
N HIS A 113 12.48 -1.20 -1.10
CA HIS A 113 11.15 -1.28 -1.71
C HIS A 113 11.14 -0.73 -3.16
N GLU A 114 10.41 -1.41 -4.04
CA GLU A 114 10.15 -0.97 -5.40
C GLU A 114 9.04 0.09 -5.44
N TYR A 115 8.05 -0.05 -4.56
CA TYR A 115 6.90 0.84 -4.46
C TYR A 115 6.56 1.16 -3.00
N LEU A 116 6.19 2.41 -2.76
CA LEU A 116 5.44 2.85 -1.59
C LEU A 116 4.05 3.26 -2.07
N ILE A 117 3.02 2.67 -1.46
CA ILE A 117 1.61 2.89 -1.82
C ILE A 117 0.86 3.30 -0.56
N TYR A 118 0.10 4.37 -0.63
CA TYR A 118 -0.72 4.82 0.50
C TYR A 118 -1.99 5.53 0.05
N GLU A 119 -3.01 5.46 0.89
CA GLU A 119 -4.31 6.11 0.68
C GLU A 119 -4.38 7.43 1.44
N VAL A 120 -5.02 8.43 0.83
CA VAL A 120 -5.32 9.71 1.47
C VAL A 120 -6.76 10.09 1.17
N GLU A 121 -7.53 10.31 2.22
CA GLU A 121 -8.88 10.87 2.16
C GLU A 121 -8.83 12.41 2.10
N HIS A 122 -9.92 13.04 1.63
CA HIS A 122 -10.08 14.50 1.60
C HIS A 122 -9.07 15.26 0.73
N VAL A 123 -8.58 14.65 -0.36
CA VAL A 123 -7.77 15.36 -1.36
C VAL A 123 -8.67 16.33 -2.13
N THR A 124 -8.24 17.59 -2.26
CA THR A 124 -8.98 18.63 -2.98
C THR A 124 -8.30 18.97 -4.30
N ASP A 125 -9.08 19.05 -5.38
CA ASP A 125 -8.62 19.72 -6.60
C ASP A 125 -8.76 21.24 -6.42
N ASP A 126 -7.66 21.97 -6.64
CA ASP A 126 -7.54 23.43 -6.47
C ASP A 126 -8.69 24.21 -7.15
N ASP A 127 -9.22 23.68 -8.25
CA ASP A 127 -10.25 24.35 -9.06
C ASP A 127 -11.69 24.06 -8.64
N SER A 128 -11.96 22.98 -7.90
CA SER A 128 -13.33 22.49 -7.70
C SER A 128 -13.82 22.47 -6.26
N ASN A 129 -12.94 22.61 -5.26
CA ASN A 129 -13.22 22.40 -3.84
C ASN A 129 -13.94 21.07 -3.54
N LYS A 130 -13.91 20.11 -4.47
CA LYS A 130 -14.46 18.77 -4.26
C LYS A 130 -13.38 17.90 -3.65
N GLU A 131 -13.75 17.25 -2.56
CA GLU A 131 -12.93 16.26 -1.91
C GLU A 131 -13.09 14.90 -2.58
N TYR A 132 -11.99 14.16 -2.68
CA TYR A 132 -11.95 12.77 -3.13
C TYR A 132 -10.88 11.99 -2.37
N THR A 133 -11.00 10.67 -2.41
CA THR A 133 -9.96 9.76 -1.94
C THR A 133 -8.99 9.46 -3.06
N ALA A 134 -7.69 9.47 -2.75
CA ALA A 134 -6.63 9.21 -3.72
C ALA A 134 -5.68 8.12 -3.22
N MET A 135 -5.23 7.28 -4.15
CA MET A 135 -4.10 6.38 -3.91
C MET A 135 -2.83 7.00 -4.48
N PHE A 136 -1.83 7.20 -3.65
CA PHE A 136 -0.50 7.64 -4.07
C PHE A 136 0.42 6.43 -4.26
N ILE A 137 1.22 6.50 -5.32
CA ILE A 137 2.16 5.45 -5.71
C ILE A 137 3.49 6.12 -6.01
N ASP A 138 4.47 5.87 -5.14
CA ASP A 138 5.85 6.29 -5.34
C ASP A 138 6.66 5.09 -5.81
N GLU A 139 7.22 5.16 -7.03
CA GLU A 139 8.15 4.15 -7.54
C GLU A 139 9.60 4.51 -7.24
N ARG A 140 10.38 3.54 -6.77
CA ARG A 140 11.82 3.76 -6.57
C ARG A 140 12.60 3.63 -7.88
N ASN A 141 12.25 2.63 -8.69
CA ASN A 141 12.89 2.35 -9.98
C ASN A 141 12.07 2.99 -11.10
N THR A 142 12.59 4.09 -11.64
CA THR A 142 12.03 4.86 -12.76
C THR A 142 11.51 3.97 -13.88
N GLY A 143 10.21 4.08 -14.19
CA GLY A 143 9.54 3.42 -15.32
C GLY A 143 8.90 2.07 -15.00
N SER A 144 9.22 1.46 -13.86
CA SER A 144 8.73 0.14 -13.48
C SER A 144 7.20 0.09 -13.39
N PHE A 145 6.55 1.14 -12.87
CA PHE A 145 5.09 1.25 -12.81
C PHE A 145 4.46 1.14 -14.19
N VAL A 146 4.93 1.95 -15.16
CA VAL A 146 4.38 2.02 -16.52
C VAL A 146 4.60 0.71 -17.26
N GLU A 147 5.76 0.08 -17.09
CA GLU A 147 6.13 -1.15 -17.80
C GLU A 147 5.45 -2.40 -17.22
N ARG A 148 5.32 -2.49 -15.89
CA ARG A 148 4.94 -3.75 -15.22
C ARG A 148 3.56 -3.71 -14.57
N VAL A 149 3.18 -2.58 -13.98
CA VAL A 149 1.95 -2.48 -13.15
C VAL A 149 0.79 -1.95 -13.96
N LEU A 150 1.00 -0.85 -14.71
CA LEU A 150 -0.03 -0.19 -15.49
C LEU A 150 -0.75 -1.13 -16.49
N PRO A 151 -0.06 -2.05 -17.21
CA PRO A 151 -0.74 -2.99 -18.09
C PRO A 151 -1.67 -3.95 -17.34
N LYS A 152 -1.28 -4.40 -16.15
CA LYS A 152 -2.12 -5.26 -15.30
C LYS A 152 -3.34 -4.50 -14.78
N LEU A 153 -3.16 -3.23 -14.39
CA LEU A 153 -4.28 -2.38 -13.95
C LEU A 153 -5.29 -2.18 -15.08
N ARG A 154 -4.84 -1.88 -16.31
CA ARG A 154 -5.70 -1.77 -17.49
C ARG A 154 -6.52 -3.04 -17.75
N ASN A 155 -5.89 -4.20 -17.60
CA ASN A 155 -6.57 -5.49 -17.82
C ASN A 155 -7.61 -5.79 -16.73
N ASN A 156 -7.39 -5.31 -15.51
CA ASN A 156 -8.21 -5.66 -14.35
C ASN A 156 -9.30 -4.64 -14.01
N PHE A 157 -9.18 -3.41 -14.49
CA PHE A 157 -10.05 -2.27 -14.17
C PHE A 157 -10.39 -1.48 -15.44
N SER A 158 -11.42 -1.92 -16.17
CA SER A 158 -11.82 -1.32 -17.45
C SER A 158 -12.36 0.11 -17.36
N SER A 159 -12.77 0.54 -16.17
CA SER A 159 -13.23 1.91 -15.88
C SER A 159 -12.09 2.88 -15.56
N LEU A 160 -10.85 2.42 -15.50
CA LEU A 160 -9.69 3.23 -15.14
C LEU A 160 -9.27 4.12 -16.33
N GLN A 161 -9.43 5.43 -16.14
CA GLN A 161 -8.96 6.43 -17.11
C GLN A 161 -7.47 6.74 -16.85
N ILE A 162 -6.73 7.09 -17.90
CA ILE A 162 -5.31 7.42 -17.83
C ILE A 162 -5.10 8.68 -18.67
N ASP A 163 -4.59 9.72 -18.04
CA ASP A 163 -4.22 10.99 -18.66
C ASP A 163 -2.71 11.05 -18.92
#